data_AF-A0A529MH09-F1
#
_entry.id   AF-A0A529MH09-F1
#
_cell.length_a   1.000
_cell.length_b   1.000
_cell.length_c   1.000
_cell.angle_alpha   90.00
_cell.angle_beta   90.00
_cell.angle_gamma   90.00
#
_symmetry.space_group_name_H-M   'P 1'
#
loop_
_entity.id
_entity.type
_entity.pdbx_description
1 polymer ?
#
loop_
_entity_poly.entity_id
_entity_poly.type
_entity_poly.pdbx_seq_one_letter_code
_entity_poly.pdbx_strand_id
1 'polypeptide(L)' 'LASLPLLQRKQALWQLVEPGLGKIRYSEHFAGSALAIIRATEKMGLEGIVSKRADSHYSSGPSNTWLKAKYSAPIPA' A
#
# COMPACT_ATOMS: atom_id res chain seq x y z
N LEU A 1 -1.15 16.97 -8.16
CA LEU A 1 -1.84 15.92 -7.38
C LEU A 1 -1.44 15.87 -5.90
N ALA A 2 -0.26 16.36 -5.48
CA ALA A 2 0.23 16.20 -4.10
C ALA A 2 -0.70 16.75 -2.99
N SER A 3 -1.41 17.83 -3.28
CA SER A 3 -2.42 18.44 -2.40
C SER A 3 -3.73 17.65 -2.30
N LEU A 4 -3.90 16.56 -3.05
CA LEU A 4 -5.12 15.74 -3.02
C LEU A 4 -4.96 14.55 -2.05
N PRO A 5 -6.06 14.11 -1.42
CA PRO A 5 -6.15 12.86 -0.67
C PRO A 5 -5.62 11.66 -1.45
N LEU A 6 -5.05 10.67 -0.73
CA LEU A 6 -4.47 9.46 -1.34
C LEU A 6 -5.45 8.73 -2.26
N LEU A 7 -6.71 8.56 -1.84
CA LEU A 7 -7.70 7.84 -2.66
C LEU A 7 -7.97 8.53 -4.00
N GLN A 8 -8.05 9.86 -4.01
CA GLN A 8 -8.23 10.62 -5.26
C GLN A 8 -7.01 10.48 -6.18
N ARG A 9 -5.80 10.46 -5.60
CA ARG A 9 -4.57 10.20 -6.36
C ARG A 9 -4.54 8.78 -6.94
N LYS A 10 -5.01 7.77 -6.19
CA LYS A 10 -5.12 6.38 -6.68
C LYS A 10 -6.12 6.28 -7.83
N GLN A 11 -7.27 6.95 -7.73
CA GLN A 11 -8.26 6.99 -8.80
C GLN A 11 -7.69 7.60 -10.08
N ALA A 12 -7.01 8.74 -9.98
CA ALA A 12 -6.33 9.35 -11.13
C ALA A 12 -5.25 8.44 -11.72
N LEU A 13 -4.47 7.75 -10.88
CA LEU A 13 -3.48 6.77 -11.34
C LEU A 13 -4.15 5.60 -12.08
N TRP A 14 -5.24 5.05 -11.54
CA TRP A 14 -5.99 3.96 -12.17
C TRP A 14 -6.48 4.33 -13.57
N GLN A 15 -7.01 5.54 -13.73
CA GLN A 15 -7.42 6.07 -15.04
C GLN A 15 -6.26 6.21 -16.03
N LEU A 16 -5.05 6.48 -15.53
CA LEU A 16 -3.86 6.62 -16.37
C LEU A 16 -3.25 5.27 -16.79
N VAL A 17 -3.28 4.27 -15.93
CA VAL A 17 -2.56 2.99 -16.13
C VAL A 17 -3.43 1.88 -16.70
N GLU A 18 -4.59 2.23 -17.30
CA GLU A 18 -5.64 1.35 -17.85
C GLU A 18 -5.33 -0.17 -17.82
N PRO A 19 -6.13 -0.99 -17.11
CA PRO A 19 -5.86 -2.41 -16.97
C PRO A 19 -5.75 -3.11 -18.33
N GLY A 20 -4.62 -3.78 -18.57
CA GLY A 20 -4.48 -4.76 -19.66
C GLY A 20 -3.72 -4.32 -20.91
N LEU A 21 -3.12 -3.13 -20.95
CA LEU A 21 -2.48 -2.62 -22.18
C LEU A 21 -0.98 -2.27 -22.09
N GLY A 22 -0.31 -2.42 -20.93
CA GLY A 22 1.06 -1.92 -20.77
C GLY A 22 1.99 -2.68 -19.83
N LYS A 23 3.24 -2.22 -19.75
CA LYS A 23 4.31 -2.74 -18.87
C LYS A 23 4.14 -2.33 -17.40
N ILE A 24 3.11 -1.54 -17.09
CA ILE A 24 2.85 -1.00 -15.75
C ILE A 24 1.78 -1.86 -15.07
N ARG A 25 2.09 -2.39 -13.88
CA ARG A 25 1.11 -3.10 -13.05
C ARG A 25 0.65 -2.18 -11.92
N TYR A 26 -0.66 -1.96 -11.84
CA TYR A 26 -1.25 -1.23 -10.73
C TYR A 26 -1.21 -2.06 -9.44
N SER A 27 -0.77 -1.44 -8.34
CA SER A 27 -0.80 -2.04 -7.00
C SER A 27 -2.13 -1.70 -6.33
N GLU A 28 -3.01 -2.70 -6.25
CA GLU A 28 -4.29 -2.55 -5.59
C GLU A 28 -4.10 -2.35 -4.07
N HIS A 29 -5.00 -1.57 -3.48
CA HIS A 29 -5.12 -1.42 -2.04
C HIS A 29 -6.31 -2.20 -1.52
N PHE A 30 -6.20 -2.67 -0.28
CA PHE A 30 -7.26 -3.35 0.42
C PHE A 30 -7.68 -2.51 1.62
N ALA A 31 -8.96 -2.17 1.71
CA ALA A 31 -9.55 -1.61 2.91
C ALA A 31 -9.90 -2.76 3.86
N GLY A 32 -9.53 -2.64 5.13
CA GLY A 32 -9.86 -3.65 6.15
C GLY A 32 -8.75 -3.86 7.16
N SER A 33 -8.80 -5.02 7.82
CA SER A 33 -7.86 -5.36 8.90
C SER A 33 -6.44 -5.57 8.39
N ALA A 34 -5.52 -4.69 8.82
CA ALA A 34 -4.10 -4.81 8.52
C ALA A 34 -3.52 -6.16 8.97
N LEU A 35 -3.99 -6.70 10.11
CA LEU A 35 -3.57 -8.01 10.62
C LEU A 35 -3.96 -9.15 9.69
N ALA A 36 -5.16 -9.11 9.12
CA ALA A 36 -5.62 -10.12 8.18
C ALA A 36 -4.79 -10.08 6.89
N ILE A 37 -4.50 -8.87 6.38
CA ILE A 37 -3.68 -8.69 5.18
C ILE A 37 -2.25 -9.18 5.44
N ILE A 38 -1.61 -8.81 6.55
CA ILE A 38 -0.25 -9.27 6.90
C ILE A 38 -0.17 -10.80 6.95
N ARG A 39 -1.15 -11.48 7.57
CA ARG A 39 -1.18 -12.96 7.60
C ARG A 39 -1.33 -13.56 6.21
N ALA A 40 -2.09 -12.92 5.32
CA ALA A 40 -2.19 -13.36 3.93
C ALA A 40 -0.89 -13.12 3.15
N THR A 41 -0.25 -11.96 3.36
CA THR A 41 1.04 -11.58 2.78
C THR A 41 2.15 -12.56 3.17
N GLU A 42 2.21 -12.97 4.44
CA GLU A 42 3.13 -14.01 4.94
C GLU A 42 2.93 -15.35 4.21
N LYS A 43 1.68 -15.82 4.10
CA LYS A 43 1.36 -17.08 3.38
C LYS A 43 1.73 -17.03 1.90
N MET A 44 1.78 -15.84 1.30
CA MET A 44 2.18 -15.62 -0.08
C MET A 44 3.70 -15.43 -0.25
N GLY A 45 4.49 -15.49 0.84
CA GLY A 45 5.94 -15.29 0.80
C GLY A 45 6.36 -13.86 0.45
N LEU A 46 5.49 -12.87 0.67
CA LEU A 46 5.75 -11.46 0.40
C LEU A 46 6.28 -10.78 1.66
N GLU A 47 7.20 -9.82 1.56
CA GLU A 47 7.91 -9.16 2.68
C GLU A 47 7.00 -8.53 3.78
N GLY A 48 5.86 -7.97 3.39
CA GLY A 48 5.00 -7.22 4.31
C GLY A 48 4.09 -6.24 3.58
N ILE A 49 3.55 -5.28 4.33
CA ILE A 49 2.58 -4.30 3.82
C ILE A 49 3.03 -2.86 4.10
N VAL A 50 2.46 -1.93 3.34
CA VAL A 50 2.53 -0.49 3.63
C VAL A 50 1.10 0.03 3.81
N SER A 51 0.76 0.40 5.03
CA SER A 51 -0.50 1.08 5.34
C SER A 51 -0.33 2.57 5.09
N LYS A 52 -1.30 3.18 4.40
CA LYS A 52 -1.27 4.61 4.07
C LYS A 52 -2.60 5.25 4.47
N ARG A 53 -2.57 6.42 5.11
CA ARG A 53 -3.77 7.15 5.52
C ARG A 53 -4.54 7.59 4.26
N ALA A 54 -5.80 7.18 4.14
CA ALA A 54 -6.60 7.33 2.92
C ALA A 54 -6.84 8.79 2.52
N ASP A 55 -6.91 9.68 3.51
CA ASP A 55 -7.14 11.12 3.37
C ASP A 55 -5.83 11.95 3.39
N SER A 56 -4.64 11.32 3.43
CA SER A 56 -3.40 12.09 3.48
C SER A 56 -2.98 12.67 2.12
N HIS A 57 -2.49 13.91 2.20
CA HIS A 57 -1.74 14.55 1.12
C HIS A 57 -0.34 13.95 1.03
N TYR A 58 0.30 14.11 -0.13
CA TYR A 58 1.69 13.69 -0.30
C TYR A 58 2.63 14.77 0.25
N SER A 59 3.58 14.36 1.08
CA SER A 59 4.71 15.19 1.52
C SER A 59 6.01 14.45 1.21
N SER A 60 7.03 15.19 0.78
CA SER A 60 8.38 14.65 0.67
C SER A 60 9.00 14.48 2.07
N GLY A 61 9.95 13.55 2.20
CA GLY A 61 10.64 13.27 3.47
C GLY A 61 9.92 12.26 4.38
N PRO A 62 10.28 12.22 5.68
CA PRO A 62 9.65 11.35 6.66
C PRO A 62 8.13 11.56 6.72
N SER A 63 7.37 10.47 6.79
CA SER A 63 5.92 10.49 6.80
C SER A 63 5.37 9.73 7.99
N ASN A 64 4.47 10.36 8.74
CA ASN A 64 3.67 9.72 9.78
C ASN A 64 2.37 9.11 9.24
N THR A 65 2.08 9.29 7.94
CA THR A 65 0.85 8.78 7.30
C THR A 65 1.10 7.49 6.53
N TRP A 66 2.34 7.01 6.49
CA TRP A 66 2.75 5.76 5.84
C TRP A 66 3.45 4.88 6.87
N LEU A 67 2.95 3.68 7.09
CA LEU A 67 3.48 2.73 8.05
C LEU A 67 3.85 1.44 7.32
N LYS A 68 5.13 1.07 7.36
CA LYS A 68 5.60 -0.23 6.87
C LYS A 68 5.53 -1.24 8.01
N ALA A 69 4.88 -2.37 7.76
CA ALA A 69 4.81 -3.49 8.67
C ALA A 69 5.33 -4.75 7.96
N LYS A 70 6.19 -5.51 8.64
CA LYS A 70 6.68 -6.81 8.19
C LYS A 70 6.30 -7.85 9.22
N TYR A 71 6.12 -9.10 8.77
CA TYR A 71 6.13 -10.22 9.70
C TYR A 71 7.60 -10.53 10.03
N SER A 72 7.86 -10.86 11.28
CA SER A 72 9.14 -11.42 11.70
C SER A 72 8.89 -12.87 12.07
N ALA A 73 9.71 -13.78 11.54
CA ALA A 73 9.76 -15.12 12.09
C ALA A 73 10.07 -15.00 13.60
N PRO A 74 9.43 -15.83 14.46
CA PRO A 74 9.81 -15.86 15.86
C PRO A 74 11.32 -16.15 15.96
N ILE A 75 12.02 -15.38 16.79
CA ILE A 75 13.42 -15.68 17.12
C ILE A 75 13.40 -17.07 17.78
N PRO A 76 14.11 -18.07 17.23
CA PRO A 76 14.19 -19.37 17.88
C PRO A 76 14.80 -19.19 19.28
N ALA A 77 14.21 -19.90 20.25
CA ALA A 77 14.68 -19.92 21.63
C ALA A 77 16.12 -20.45 21.72
#